data_AF-A0A6V8EQQ5-F1
#
_entry.id   AF-A0A6V8EQQ5-F1
#
_cell.length_a   1.000
_cell.length_b   1.000
_cell.length_c   1.000
_cell.angle_alpha   90.00
_cell.angle_beta   90.00
_cell.angle_gamma   90.00
#
_symmetry.space_group_name_H-M   'P 1'
#
loop_
_entity.id
_entity.type
_entity.pdbx_description
1 polymer ?
#
loop_
_entity_poly.entity_id
_entity_poly.type
_entity_poly.pdbx_seq_one_letter_code
_entity_poly.pdbx_strand_id
1 'polypeptide(L)' 'MTKGEIVLGCLAPHPPHLVYAENPPQNEAFSEGGWETLRWGYAKLARKLKTIDYDAIVIFTPHWQTY' A
#
# COMPACT_ATOMS: atom_id res chain seq x y z
N MET A 1 13.27 13.49 -26.13
CA MET A 1 13.00 13.50 -24.68
C MET A 1 11.86 12.53 -24.42
N THR A 2 12.03 11.55 -23.56
CA THR A 2 10.89 10.77 -23.06
C THR A 2 10.02 11.71 -22.22
N LYS A 3 8.71 11.70 -22.46
CA LYS A 3 7.76 12.56 -21.75
C LYS A 3 7.44 11.90 -20.41
N GLY A 4 7.54 12.62 -19.31
CA GLY A 4 7.09 12.12 -18.00
C GLY A 4 5.57 11.88 -17.99
N GLU A 5 5.14 10.85 -17.27
CA GLU A 5 3.74 10.39 -17.26
C GLU A 5 3.29 9.96 -15.85
N ILE A 6 2.00 10.19 -15.54
CA ILE A 6 1.34 9.60 -14.38
C ILE A 6 0.61 8.35 -14.84
N VAL A 7 1.17 7.19 -14.53
CA VAL A 7 0.67 5.89 -15.02
C VAL A 7 -0.47 5.30 -14.18
N LEU A 8 -0.65 5.77 -12.95
CA LEU A 8 -1.70 5.28 -12.04
C LEU A 8 -1.99 6.28 -10.91
N GLY A 9 -3.28 6.38 -10.54
CA GLY A 9 -3.73 6.96 -9.27
C GLY A 9 -4.34 5.90 -8.37
N CYS A 10 -4.04 5.95 -7.07
CA CYS A 10 -4.53 4.99 -6.08
C CYS A 10 -5.09 5.69 -4.84
N LEU A 11 -6.25 5.23 -4.37
CA LEU A 11 -6.70 5.47 -3.01
C LEU A 11 -6.24 4.32 -2.14
N ALA A 12 -5.14 4.52 -1.40
CA ALA A 12 -4.50 3.51 -0.56
C ALA A 12 -4.58 3.94 0.93
N PRO A 13 -5.68 3.66 1.64
CA PRO A 13 -5.80 3.99 3.06
C PRO A 13 -4.80 3.19 3.89
N HIS A 14 -4.30 3.73 5.00
CA HIS A 14 -3.21 3.14 5.78
C HIS A 14 -3.63 2.60 7.17
N PRO A 15 -4.68 1.76 7.29
CA PRO A 15 -5.02 1.17 8.58
C PRO A 15 -3.94 0.15 8.98
N PRO A 16 -3.26 0.35 10.14
CA PRO A 16 -2.16 -0.51 10.57
C PRO A 16 -2.60 -1.96 10.79
N HIS A 17 -3.89 -2.17 11.06
CA HIS A 17 -4.52 -3.48 11.23
C HIS A 17 -4.28 -4.44 10.06
N LEU A 18 -4.13 -3.94 8.82
CA LEU A 18 -3.87 -4.82 7.67
C LEU A 18 -2.49 -5.45 7.72
N VAL A 19 -1.49 -4.68 8.16
CA VAL A 19 -0.11 -5.17 8.36
C VAL A 19 -0.07 -6.10 9.58
N TYR A 20 -0.73 -5.72 10.67
CA TYR A 20 -0.85 -6.55 11.86
C TYR A 20 -1.45 -7.93 11.55
N ALA A 21 -2.55 -7.97 10.78
CA ALA A 21 -3.20 -9.21 10.38
C ALA A 21 -2.33 -10.09 9.47
N GLU A 22 -1.37 -9.52 8.76
CA GLU A 22 -0.51 -10.21 7.80
C GLU A 22 0.71 -10.87 8.43
N ASN A 23 1.05 -10.52 9.67
CA ASN A 23 2.23 -11.04 10.39
C ASN A 23 3.53 -11.01 9.55
N PRO A 24 3.89 -9.89 8.88
CA PRO A 24 5.18 -9.80 8.21
C PRO A 24 6.30 -9.80 9.25
N PRO A 25 7.50 -10.30 8.93
CA PRO A 25 8.60 -10.43 9.89
C PRO A 25 9.06 -9.10 10.50
N GLN A 26 8.73 -7.96 9.88
CA GLN A 26 9.02 -6.61 10.38
C GLN A 26 8.04 -6.15 11.48
N ASN A 27 6.87 -6.78 11.62
CA ASN A 27 5.88 -6.41 12.62
C ASN A 27 5.97 -7.36 13.82
N GLU A 28 6.42 -6.86 14.97
CA GLU A 28 6.67 -7.66 16.18
C GLU A 28 5.39 -8.32 16.72
N ALA A 29 4.28 -7.58 16.73
CA ALA A 29 3.01 -8.09 17.23
C ALA A 29 2.44 -9.15 16.28
N PHE A 30 1.96 -10.25 16.87
CA PHE A 30 1.41 -11.39 16.13
C PHE A 30 -0.11 -11.48 16.30
N SER A 31 -0.82 -11.64 15.19
CA SER A 31 -2.27 -11.79 15.12
C SER A 31 -2.67 -13.21 14.70
N GLU A 32 -3.93 -13.56 14.94
CA GLU A 32 -4.55 -14.77 14.38
C GLU A 32 -5.20 -14.54 13.00
N GLY A 33 -4.99 -13.36 12.38
CA GLY A 33 -5.60 -12.96 11.11
C GLY A 33 -6.48 -11.71 11.21
N GLY A 34 -7.45 -11.58 10.29
CA GLY A 34 -8.42 -10.49 10.25
C GLY A 34 -8.32 -9.56 9.03
N TRP A 35 -9.38 -8.76 8.84
CA TRP A 35 -9.52 -7.74 7.78
C TRP A 35 -9.28 -8.29 6.36
N GLU A 36 -9.63 -9.56 6.13
CA GLU A 36 -9.31 -10.31 4.92
C GLU A 36 -9.83 -9.62 3.66
N THR A 37 -11.06 -9.10 3.68
CA THR A 37 -11.65 -8.43 2.52
C THR A 37 -10.80 -7.25 2.05
N LEU A 38 -10.32 -6.42 2.98
CA LEU A 38 -9.45 -5.29 2.67
C LEU A 38 -8.05 -5.77 2.25
N ARG A 39 -7.50 -6.76 2.94
CA ARG A 39 -6.20 -7.35 2.58
C ARG A 39 -6.21 -7.98 1.19
N TRP A 40 -7.29 -8.66 0.80
CA TRP A 40 -7.47 -9.20 -0.54
C TRP A 40 -7.59 -8.09 -1.59
N GLY A 41 -8.22 -6.97 -1.24
CA GLY A 41 -8.20 -5.75 -2.06
C GLY A 41 -6.77 -5.24 -2.27
N TYR A 42 -5.98 -5.15 -1.21
CA TYR A 42 -4.56 -4.80 -1.28
C TYR A 42 -3.73 -5.80 -2.09
N ALA A 43 -4.01 -7.11 -1.98
CA ALA A 43 -3.35 -8.13 -2.77
C ALA A 43 -3.64 -7.97 -4.28
N LYS A 44 -4.86 -7.55 -4.66
CA LYS A 44 -5.19 -7.19 -6.05
C LYS A 44 -4.40 -5.96 -6.51
N LEU A 45 -4.30 -4.92 -5.69
CA LEU A 45 -3.50 -3.73 -5.98
C LEU A 45 -2.02 -4.08 -6.16
N ALA A 46 -1.44 -4.85 -5.23
CA ALA A 46 -0.04 -5.30 -5.31
C ALA A 46 0.25 -6.09 -6.59
N ARG A 47 -0.68 -6.97 -7.02
CA ARG A 47 -0.55 -7.67 -8.30
C ARG A 47 -0.62 -6.74 -9.51
N LYS A 48 -1.50 -5.73 -9.48
CA LYS A 48 -1.59 -4.73 -10.55
C LYS A 48 -0.33 -3.88 -10.66
N LEU A 49 0.26 -3.49 -9.52
CA LEU A 49 1.51 -2.71 -9.52
C LEU A 49 2.68 -3.49 -10.15
N LYS A 50 2.73 -4.81 -10.01
CA LYS A 50 3.77 -5.65 -10.66
C LYS A 50 3.74 -5.65 -12.19
N THR A 51 2.64 -5.20 -12.81
CA THR A 51 2.47 -5.20 -14.27
C THR A 51 2.53 -3.80 -14.87
N ILE A 52 2.68 -2.76 -14.04
CA ILE A 52 2.77 -1.36 -14.47
C ILE A 52 4.23 -0.94 -14.33
N ASP A 53 4.79 -0.35 -15.38
CA ASP A 53 6.12 0.25 -15.32
C ASP A 53 6.02 1.65 -14.71
N TYR A 54 6.76 1.89 -13.63
CA TYR A 54 6.81 3.18 -12.95
C TYR A 54 8.17 3.39 -12.29
N ASP A 55 8.69 4.62 -12.37
CA ASP A 55 9.99 4.96 -11.79
C ASP A 55 9.91 5.26 -10.29
N ALA A 56 8.78 5.79 -9.82
CA ALA A 56 8.61 6.25 -8.45
C ALA A 56 7.16 6.14 -7.97
N ILE A 57 6.99 6.08 -6.65
CA ILE A 57 5.69 6.20 -5.97
C ILE A 57 5.71 7.48 -5.15
N VAL A 58 4.71 8.35 -5.37
CA VAL A 58 4.51 9.56 -4.57
C VAL A 58 3.40 9.29 -3.55
N ILE A 59 3.68 9.51 -2.27
CA ILE A 59 2.75 9.23 -1.17
C ILE A 59 2.49 10.52 -0.40
N PHE A 60 1.22 10.88 -0.29
CA PHE A 60 0.76 11.90 0.65
C PHE A 60 0.22 11.21 1.90
N THR A 61 0.82 11.47 3.06
CA THR A 61 0.37 10.90 4.33
C THR A 61 -0.29 11.99 5.19
N PRO A 62 -1.49 11.74 5.75
CA PRO A 62 -2.11 12.68 6.68
C PRO A 62 -1.37 12.74 8.03
N HIS A 63 -0.46 11.80 8.30
CA HIS A 63 0.27 11.71 9.57
C HIS A 63 1.59 12.50 9.59
N TRP A 64 1.95 13.19 8.50
CA TRP A 64 3.08 14.13 8.50
C TRP A 64 2.55 15.56 8.41
N GLN A 65 2.29 16.13 9.58
CA GLN A 65 1.83 17.51 9.71
C GLN A 65 3.02 18.47 9.80
N THR A 66 2.91 19.65 9.19
CA THR A 66 4.00 20.64 9.05
C THR A 66 3.63 22.04 9.56
N TYR A 67 2.55 22.16 10.34
CA TYR A 67 2.15 23.44 10.94
C TYR A 67 3.00 23.80 12.16
#